data_AF-A0A5B6U2C0-F1
#
_entry.id   AF-A0A5B6U2C0-F1
#
_cell.length_a   1.000
_cell.length_b   1.000
_cell.length_c   1.000
_cell.angle_alpha   90.00
_cell.angle_beta   90.00
_cell.angle_gamma   90.00
#
_symmetry.space_group_name_H-M   'P 1'
#
loop_
_entity.id
_entity.type
_entity.pdbx_description
1 polymer ?
#
loop_
_entity_poly.entity_id
_entity_poly.type
_entity_poly.pdbx_seq_one_letter_code
_entity_poly.pdbx_strand_id
1 'polypeptide(L)'
;MIEVRTDVARAMIDATFVSQHRSINDIAAIRRDLDQSRRAIAASRNLLKRLRQRKADEALREPEKCRVSAFHAEIAQSVFRTLVTETNVPPCEWRNLARSLIFELTGCERVDAALLDWIIRK
;
A
#
# COMPACT_ATOMS: atom_id res chain seq x y z
N MET A 1 62.61 37.60 -25.07
CA MET A 1 61.93 37.65 -23.74
C MET A 1 60.46 38.12 -23.80
N ILE A 2 60.01 38.82 -24.86
CA ILE A 2 58.61 39.27 -25.00
C ILE A 2 57.67 38.14 -25.46
N GLU A 3 58.15 37.27 -26.37
CA GLU A 3 57.41 36.12 -26.92
C GLU A 3 56.93 35.13 -25.84
N VAL A 4 57.80 34.80 -24.88
CA VAL A 4 57.47 33.93 -23.74
C VAL A 4 56.36 34.53 -22.87
N ARG A 5 56.28 35.87 -22.76
CA ARG A 5 55.24 36.55 -21.97
C ARG A 5 53.89 36.54 -22.69
N THR A 6 53.88 36.62 -24.01
CA THR A 6 52.65 36.53 -24.80
C THR A 6 52.08 35.11 -24.81
N ASP A 7 52.93 34.08 -24.79
CA ASP A 7 52.48 32.69 -24.71
C ASP A 7 51.88 32.36 -23.34
N VAL A 8 52.50 32.85 -22.27
CA VAL A 8 51.96 32.71 -20.90
C VAL A 8 50.62 33.43 -20.77
N ALA A 9 50.48 34.64 -21.32
CA ALA A 9 49.22 35.37 -21.28
C ALA A 9 48.10 34.64 -22.05
N ARG A 10 48.40 34.06 -23.22
CA ARG A 10 47.44 33.26 -23.99
C ARG A 10 47.01 32.00 -23.24
N ALA A 11 47.96 31.27 -22.65
CA ALA A 11 47.66 30.09 -21.85
C ALA A 11 46.76 30.41 -20.63
N MET A 12 46.97 31.56 -19.99
CA MET A 12 46.11 32.01 -18.87
C MET A 12 44.69 32.34 -19.32
N ILE A 13 44.53 32.97 -20.48
CA ILE A 13 43.20 33.29 -21.05
C ILE A 13 42.45 32.00 -21.39
N ASP A 14 43.11 31.06 -22.05
CA ASP A 14 42.51 29.77 -22.42
C ASP A 14 42.12 28.95 -21.18
N ALA A 15 42.99 28.92 -20.16
CA ALA A 15 42.69 28.25 -18.89
C ALA A 15 41.48 28.86 -18.17
N THR A 16 41.34 30.19 -18.21
CA THR A 16 40.21 30.90 -17.61
C THR A 16 38.91 30.58 -18.35
N PHE A 17 38.94 30.56 -19.68
CA PHE A 17 37.77 30.24 -20.49
C PHE A 17 37.30 28.79 -20.28
N VAL A 18 38.24 27.83 -20.21
CA VAL A 18 37.95 26.42 -19.90
C VAL A 18 37.37 26.29 -18.50
N SER A 19 37.93 26.98 -17.51
CA SER A 19 37.43 26.98 -16.13
C SER A 19 35.99 27.53 -16.06
N GLN A 20 35.73 28.64 -16.75
CA GLN A 20 34.41 29.27 -16.79
C GLN A 20 33.38 28.37 -17.47
N HIS A 21 33.73 27.71 -18.59
CA HIS A 21 32.84 26.77 -19.27
C HIS A 21 32.51 25.56 -18.40
N ARG A 22 33.49 25.01 -17.66
CA ARG A 22 33.23 23.94 -16.69
C ARG A 22 32.27 24.39 -15.59
N SER A 23 32.49 25.56 -15.00
CA SER A 23 31.60 26.11 -13.96
C SER A 23 30.16 26.31 -14.46
N ILE A 24 29.97 26.83 -15.68
CA ILE A 24 28.63 26.97 -16.29
C ILE A 24 27.97 25.61 -16.50
N ASN A 25 28.74 24.62 -16.97
CA ASN A 25 28.25 23.26 -17.17
C ASN A 25 27.86 22.58 -15.85
N ASP A 26 28.61 22.80 -14.78
CA ASP A 26 28.32 22.28 -13.44
C ASP A 26 27.02 22.89 -12.90
N ILE A 27 26.84 24.21 -13.03
CA ILE A 27 25.59 24.89 -12.64
C ILE A 27 24.40 24.37 -13.46
N ALA A 28 24.59 24.14 -14.76
CA ALA A 28 23.55 23.60 -15.62
C ALA A 28 23.19 22.15 -15.24
N ALA A 29 24.17 21.34 -14.82
CA ALA A 29 23.93 19.98 -14.33
C ALA A 29 23.11 19.98 -13.04
N ILE A 30 23.49 20.78 -12.05
CA ILE A 30 22.77 20.90 -10.78
C ILE A 30 21.30 21.31 -11.01
N ARG A 31 21.05 22.23 -11.94
CA ARG A 31 19.67 22.65 -12.29
C ARG A 31 18.86 21.51 -12.88
N ARG A 32 19.45 20.71 -13.78
CA ARG A 32 18.79 19.53 -14.37
C ARG A 32 18.42 18.51 -13.30
N ASP A 33 19.34 18.23 -12.37
CA ASP A 33 19.12 17.28 -11.28
C ASP A 33 18.03 17.76 -10.32
N LEU A 34 18.00 19.06 -10.03
CA LEU A 34 16.95 19.67 -9.21
C LEU A 34 15.58 19.58 -9.89
N ASP A 35 15.50 19.86 -11.20
CA ASP A 35 14.26 19.75 -11.95
C ASP A 35 13.77 18.29 -12.04
N GLN A 36 14.69 17.35 -12.20
CA GLN A 36 14.37 15.92 -12.15
C GLN A 36 13.83 15.53 -10.77
N SER A 37 14.47 16.00 -9.70
CA SER A 37 14.02 15.75 -8.32
C SER A 37 12.62 16.33 -8.07
N ARG A 38 12.36 17.56 -8.52
CA ARG A 38 11.04 18.20 -8.42
C ARG A 38 9.95 17.40 -9.14
N ARG A 39 10.24 16.90 -10.35
CA ARG A 39 9.30 16.05 -11.10
C ARG A 39 9.04 14.72 -10.38
N ALA A 40 10.08 14.08 -9.85
CA ALA A 40 9.94 12.83 -9.09
C ALA A 40 9.07 13.03 -7.84
N ILE A 41 9.30 14.11 -7.08
CA ILE A 41 8.48 14.45 -5.90
C ILE A 41 7.03 14.70 -6.29
N ALA A 42 6.78 15.44 -7.36
CA ALA A 42 5.42 15.68 -7.86
C ALA A 42 4.71 14.38 -8.26
N ALA A 43 5.41 13.48 -8.95
CA ALA A 43 4.88 12.16 -9.32
C ALA A 43 4.53 11.32 -8.08
N SER A 44 5.43 11.25 -7.10
CA SER A 44 5.20 10.55 -5.83
C SER A 44 4.01 11.12 -5.07
N ARG A 45 3.88 12.45 -5.01
CA ARG A 45 2.74 13.10 -4.34
C ARG A 45 1.42 12.76 -5.04
N ASN A 46 1.41 12.74 -6.37
CA ASN A 46 0.23 12.34 -7.13
C ASN A 46 -0.14 10.86 -6.92
N LEU A 47 0.86 9.97 -6.83
CA LEU A 47 0.64 8.57 -6.48
C LEU A 47 0.02 8.42 -5.08
N LEU A 48 0.56 9.13 -4.09
CA LEU A 48 0.04 9.10 -2.73
C LEU A 48 -1.40 9.62 -2.65
N LYS A 49 -1.74 10.68 -3.39
CA LYS A 49 -3.12 11.16 -3.50
C LYS A 49 -4.05 10.08 -4.05
N ARG A 50 -3.67 9.41 -5.15
CA ARG A 50 -4.46 8.30 -5.73
C ARG A 50 -4.58 7.11 -4.78
N LEU A 51 -3.53 6.77 -4.03
CA LEU A 51 -3.57 5.69 -3.04
C LEU A 51 -4.51 6.01 -1.89
N ARG A 52 -4.48 7.24 -1.37
CA ARG A 52 -5.42 7.68 -0.33
C ARG A 52 -6.85 7.69 -0.85
N GLN A 53 -7.07 8.19 -2.06
CA GLN A 53 -8.40 8.18 -2.67
C GLN A 53 -8.93 6.76 -2.79
N ARG A 54 -8.14 5.83 -3.36
CA ARG A 54 -8.54 4.42 -3.43
C ARG A 54 -8.85 3.81 -2.07
N LYS A 55 -8.07 4.12 -1.02
CA LYS A 55 -8.39 3.66 0.34
C LYS A 55 -9.68 4.27 0.89
N ALA A 56 -9.96 5.53 0.59
CA ALA A 56 -11.21 6.18 0.98
C ALA A 56 -12.40 5.59 0.23
N ASP A 57 -12.26 5.33 -1.08
CA ASP A 57 -13.27 4.69 -1.91
C ASP A 57 -13.52 3.23 -1.46
N GLU A 58 -12.46 2.50 -1.10
CA GLU A 58 -12.55 1.15 -0.52
C GLU A 58 -13.22 1.17 0.86
N ALA A 59 -12.95 2.18 1.69
CA ALA A 59 -13.64 2.34 2.97
C ALA A 59 -15.12 2.72 2.80
N LEU A 60 -15.47 3.40 1.70
CA LEU A 60 -16.84 3.75 1.34
C LEU A 60 -17.60 2.59 0.67
N ARG A 61 -16.88 1.61 0.10
CA ARG A 61 -17.49 0.32 -0.22
C ARG A 61 -17.85 -0.34 1.10
N GLU A 62 -19.12 -0.21 1.50
CA GLU A 62 -19.72 -1.06 2.50
C GLU A 62 -19.23 -2.49 2.25
N PRO A 63 -18.59 -3.14 3.24
CA PRO A 63 -18.07 -4.47 3.04
C PRO A 63 -19.25 -5.31 2.56
N GLU A 64 -19.13 -5.91 1.38
CA GLU A 64 -20.13 -6.86 0.89
C GLU A 64 -20.31 -7.89 1.99
N LYS A 65 -21.40 -7.72 2.76
CA LYS A 65 -21.75 -8.65 3.83
C LYS A 65 -21.92 -9.97 3.13
N CYS A 66 -21.12 -10.96 3.52
CA CYS A 66 -21.26 -12.27 2.92
C CYS A 66 -22.72 -12.73 3.07
N ARG A 67 -23.40 -12.91 1.94
CA ARG A 67 -24.76 -13.42 1.91
C ARG A 67 -24.70 -14.93 2.07
N VAL A 68 -24.59 -15.38 3.33
CA VAL A 68 -24.76 -16.79 3.66
C VAL A 68 -26.23 -17.15 3.41
N SER A 69 -26.47 -18.12 2.54
CA SER A 69 -27.82 -18.68 2.33
C SER A 69 -28.37 -19.25 3.64
N ALA A 70 -29.68 -19.13 3.86
CA ALA A 70 -30.35 -19.72 5.03
C ALA A 70 -30.04 -21.22 5.18
N PHE A 71 -29.99 -21.95 4.06
CA PHE A 71 -29.62 -23.37 4.05
C PHE A 71 -28.22 -23.63 4.60
N HIS A 72 -27.22 -22.84 4.17
CA HIS A 72 -25.86 -22.96 4.70
C HIS A 72 -25.78 -22.57 6.18
N ALA A 73 -26.57 -21.59 6.61
CA ALA A 73 -26.65 -21.19 8.02
C ALA A 73 -27.24 -22.32 8.90
N GLU A 74 -28.27 -23.02 8.44
CA GLU A 74 -28.87 -24.16 9.14
C GLU A 74 -27.91 -25.36 9.23
N ILE A 75 -27.20 -25.68 8.14
CA ILE A 75 -26.13 -26.68 8.16
C ILE A 75 -25.07 -26.27 9.19
N ALA A 76 -24.62 -25.02 9.13
CA ALA A 76 -23.61 -24.52 10.05
C ALA A 76 -24.04 -24.66 11.51
N GLN A 77 -25.28 -24.32 11.83
CA GLN A 77 -25.82 -24.43 13.18
C GLN A 77 -25.92 -25.89 13.66
N SER A 78 -26.38 -26.80 12.81
CA SER A 78 -26.48 -28.22 13.19
C SER A 78 -25.11 -28.85 13.45
N VAL A 79 -24.14 -28.62 12.57
CA VAL A 79 -22.77 -29.13 12.73
C VAL A 79 -22.09 -28.49 13.93
N PHE A 80 -22.27 -27.18 14.14
CA PHE A 80 -21.73 -26.48 15.32
C PHE A 80 -22.24 -27.11 16.62
N ARG A 81 -23.54 -27.39 16.72
CA ARG A 81 -24.13 -28.01 17.92
C ARG A 81 -23.53 -29.38 18.20
N THR A 82 -23.43 -30.23 17.17
CA THR A 82 -22.80 -31.55 17.28
C THR A 82 -21.34 -31.43 17.74
N LEU A 83 -20.55 -30.57 17.10
CA LEU A 83 -19.13 -30.36 17.45
C LEU A 83 -18.96 -29.90 18.89
N VAL A 84 -19.71 -28.89 19.33
CA VAL A 84 -19.63 -28.37 20.69
C VAL A 84 -19.99 -29.44 21.71
N THR A 85 -21.00 -30.28 21.44
CA THR A 85 -21.37 -31.38 22.34
C THR A 85 -20.33 -32.50 22.40
N GLU A 86 -19.70 -32.84 21.27
CA GLU A 86 -18.75 -33.94 21.19
C GLU A 86 -17.37 -33.57 21.74
N THR A 87 -16.90 -32.36 21.46
CA THR A 87 -15.55 -31.91 21.84
C THR A 87 -15.50 -31.05 23.11
N ASN A 88 -16.67 -30.76 23.71
CA ASN A 88 -16.81 -29.97 24.94
C ASN A 88 -16.06 -28.62 24.87
N VAL A 89 -16.21 -27.92 23.74
CA VAL A 89 -15.54 -26.64 23.47
C VAL A 89 -16.01 -25.57 24.47
N PRO A 90 -15.12 -24.77 25.08
CA PRO A 90 -15.51 -23.71 26.00
C PRO A 90 -16.26 -22.57 25.29
N PRO A 91 -17.22 -21.90 25.96
CA PRO A 91 -18.03 -20.83 25.35
C PRO A 91 -17.24 -19.64 24.79
N CYS A 92 -16.04 -19.37 25.30
CA CYS A 92 -15.16 -18.32 24.79
C CYS A 92 -14.69 -18.58 23.35
N GLU A 93 -14.63 -19.85 22.94
CA GLU A 93 -14.15 -20.27 21.62
C GLU A 93 -15.28 -20.45 20.60
N TRP A 94 -16.54 -20.51 21.07
CA TRP A 94 -17.72 -20.77 20.22
C TRP A 94 -17.83 -19.81 19.03
N ARG A 95 -17.52 -18.53 19.25
CA ARG A 95 -17.59 -17.52 18.18
C ARG A 95 -16.49 -17.70 17.13
N ASN A 96 -15.32 -18.16 17.52
CA ASN A 96 -14.24 -18.46 16.57
C ASN A 96 -14.54 -19.75 15.80
N LEU A 97 -15.03 -20.79 16.49
CA LEU A 97 -15.45 -22.04 15.86
C LEU A 97 -16.57 -21.81 14.83
N ALA A 98 -17.62 -21.08 15.18
CA ALA A 98 -18.71 -20.74 14.27
C ALA A 98 -18.21 -19.95 13.04
N ARG A 99 -17.25 -19.03 13.23
CA ARG A 99 -16.63 -18.29 12.12
C ARG A 99 -15.84 -19.21 11.19
N SER A 100 -15.00 -20.09 11.74
CA SER A 100 -14.23 -21.06 10.94
C SER A 100 -15.14 -21.97 10.14
N LEU A 101 -16.22 -22.46 10.75
CA LEU A 101 -17.17 -23.35 10.10
C LEU A 101 -17.88 -22.69 8.90
N ILE A 102 -18.32 -21.44 9.05
CA ILE A 102 -18.95 -20.69 7.96
C ILE A 102 -17.93 -20.41 6.86
N PHE A 103 -16.69 -20.06 7.22
CA PHE A 103 -15.62 -19.87 6.25
C PHE A 103 -15.35 -21.14 5.45
N GLU A 104 -15.30 -22.30 6.09
CA GLU A 104 -15.13 -23.59 5.42
C GLU A 104 -16.31 -23.93 4.49
N LEU A 105 -17.55 -23.64 4.91
CA LEU A 105 -18.75 -23.95 4.13
C LEU A 105 -18.98 -22.99 2.96
N THR A 106 -18.55 -21.73 3.06
CA THR A 106 -18.96 -20.67 2.12
C THR A 106 -17.80 -19.87 1.51
N GLY A 107 -16.57 -20.06 2.01
CA GLY A 107 -15.40 -19.25 1.64
C GLY A 107 -15.43 -17.81 2.16
N CYS A 108 -16.40 -17.46 3.02
CA CYS A 108 -16.60 -16.09 3.44
C CYS A 108 -15.81 -15.71 4.69
N GLU A 109 -14.84 -14.81 4.52
CA GLU A 109 -14.00 -14.31 5.62
C GLU A 109 -14.76 -13.36 6.57
N ARG A 110 -15.70 -12.57 6.02
CA ARG A 110 -16.45 -11.54 6.75
C ARG A 110 -17.90 -11.96 6.94
N VAL A 111 -18.17 -12.53 8.11
CA VAL A 111 -19.50 -12.99 8.53
C VAL A 111 -20.15 -11.94 9.44
N ASP A 112 -21.46 -11.71 9.27
CA ASP A 112 -22.26 -10.86 10.16
C ASP A 112 -22.24 -11.39 11.60
N ALA A 113 -22.00 -10.50 12.57
CA ALA A 113 -22.02 -10.83 13.99
C ALA A 113 -23.39 -11.39 14.43
N ALA A 114 -24.49 -10.87 13.85
CA ALA A 114 -25.83 -11.35 14.16
C ALA A 114 -26.04 -12.82 13.74
N LEU A 115 -25.43 -13.24 12.62
CA LEU A 115 -25.48 -14.63 12.16
C LEU A 115 -24.66 -15.55 13.09
N LEU A 116 -23.47 -15.11 13.50
CA LEU A 116 -22.66 -15.86 14.47
C LEU A 116 -23.42 -16.02 15.79
N ASP A 117 -24.04 -14.95 16.29
CA ASP A 117 -24.81 -15.00 17.52
C ASP A 117 -26.05 -15.90 17.41
N TRP A 118 -26.67 -15.98 16.23
CA TRP A 118 -27.76 -16.92 15.96
C TRP A 118 -27.29 -18.39 15.94
N ILE A 119 -26.14 -18.69 15.33
CA ILE A 119 -25.56 -20.04 15.31
C ILE A 119 -25.22 -20.52 16.72
N ILE A 120 -24.64 -19.62 17.53
CA ILE A 120 -24.21 -19.91 18.91
C ILE A 120 -25.43 -20.03 19.85
N ARG A 121 -26.60 -19.52 19.44
CA ARG A 121 -27.80 -19.57 20.27
C ARG A 121 -28.29 -21.01 20.45
N LYS A 122 -28.56 -21.34 21.71
CA LYS A 122 -29.04 -22.64 22.18
C LYS A 122 -30.42 -22.97 21.63
#